data_AF-A0A7D5KCK4-F1
#
_entry.id   AF-A0A7D5KCK4-F1
#
_cell.length_a   1.000
_cell.length_b   1.000
_cell.length_c   1.000
_cell.angle_alpha   90.00
_cell.angle_beta   90.00
_cell.angle_gamma   90.00
#
_symmetry.space_group_name_H-M   'P 1'
#
loop_
_entity.id
_entity.type
_entity.pdbx_description
1 polymer ?
#
loop_
_entity_poly.entity_id
_entity_poly.type
_entity_poly.pdbx_seq_one_letter_code
_entity_poly.pdbx_strand_id
1 'polypeptide(L)'
;MTSVLSILNYGQALLLAASLPLALIALRGYWGAPFGLVVAGLPVVSVGLLLSASGELLSLTPAVGSLTWQVGSVVAVAGFAWVGLQLVRVLGGWTEVGG
;
A
#
# COMPACT_ATOMS: atom_id res chain seq x y z
N MET A 1 -30.50 7.45 4.26
CA MET A 1 -30.11 6.18 4.90
C MET A 1 -28.71 5.86 4.43
N THR A 2 -27.70 5.87 5.30
CA THR A 2 -26.36 5.41 4.95
C THR A 2 -26.41 3.92 4.63
N SER A 3 -25.99 3.54 3.43
CA SER A 3 -25.97 2.13 3.04
C SER A 3 -24.88 1.40 3.85
N VAL A 4 -25.09 0.11 4.16
CA VAL A 4 -24.07 -0.73 4.81
C VAL A 4 -22.75 -0.71 4.03
N LEU A 5 -22.83 -0.69 2.70
CA LEU A 5 -21.68 -0.58 1.81
C LEU A 5 -20.87 0.70 2.06
N SER A 6 -21.55 1.84 2.25
CA SER A 6 -20.88 3.10 2.57
C SER A 6 -20.10 3.02 3.89
N ILE A 7 -20.68 2.38 4.91
CA ILE A 7 -20.01 2.19 6.22
C ILE A 7 -18.76 1.31 6.07
N LEU A 8 -18.86 0.23 5.30
CA LEU A 8 -17.73 -0.66 5.04
C LEU A 8 -16.61 0.05 4.27
N ASN A 9 -16.95 0.85 3.26
CA ASN A 9 -15.97 1.61 2.47
C ASN A 9 -15.23 2.64 3.34
N TYR A 10 -15.95 3.37 4.22
CA TYR A 10 -15.31 4.27 5.18
C TYR A 10 -14.44 3.52 6.20
N GLY A 11 -14.92 2.38 6.71
CA GLY A 11 -14.15 1.53 7.62
C GLY A 11 -12.85 1.04 6.99
N GLN A 12 -12.91 0.58 5.73
CA GLN A 12 -11.73 0.18 4.96
C GLN A 12 -10.75 1.34 4.79
N ALA A 13 -11.22 2.53 4.42
CA ALA A 13 -10.34 3.69 4.27
C ALA A 13 -9.66 4.10 5.59
N LEU A 14 -10.38 4.04 6.72
CA LEU A 14 -9.81 4.30 8.02
C LEU A 14 -8.74 3.27 8.41
N LEU A 15 -8.99 1.99 8.15
CA LEU A 15 -8.00 0.93 8.39
C LEU A 15 -6.76 1.12 7.51
N LEU A 16 -6.94 1.45 6.23
CA LEU A 16 -5.84 1.75 5.32
C LEU A 16 -5.06 2.99 5.78
N ALA A 17 -5.76 4.03 6.24
CA ALA A 17 -5.13 5.25 6.75
C ALA A 17 -4.32 4.98 8.02
N ALA A 18 -4.85 4.16 8.93
CA ALA A 18 -4.15 3.73 10.14
C ALA A 18 -2.95 2.82 9.85
N SER A 19 -2.99 2.06 8.75
CA SER A 19 -1.87 1.20 8.33
C SER A 19 -0.64 1.99 7.88
N LEU A 20 -0.82 3.20 7.35
CA LEU A 20 0.26 3.98 6.76
C LEU A 20 1.30 4.46 7.81
N PRO A 21 0.90 5.05 8.96
CA PRO A 21 1.82 5.34 10.05
C PRO A 21 2.57 4.09 10.55
N LEU A 22 1.87 2.95 10.66
CA LEU A 22 2.48 1.69 11.09
C LEU A 22 3.53 1.20 10.09
N ALA A 23 3.24 1.30 8.79
CA ALA A 23 4.17 0.94 7.72
C ALA A 23 5.43 1.82 7.74
N LEU A 24 5.29 3.12 8.03
CA LEU A 24 6.44 4.04 8.17
C LEU A 24 7.29 3.73 9.39
N ILE A 25 6.66 3.42 10.54
CA ILE A 25 7.38 3.00 11.76
C ILE A 25 8.13 1.69 11.50
N ALA A 26 7.49 0.72 10.85
CA ALA A 26 8.13 -0.53 10.47
C ALA A 26 9.32 -0.28 9.52
N LEU A 27 9.14 0.53 8.47
CA LEU A 27 10.22 0.85 7.54
C LEU A 27 11.44 1.43 8.27
N ARG A 28 11.21 2.37 9.19
CA ARG A 28 12.29 2.94 10.01
C ARG A 28 12.95 1.89 10.90
N GLY A 29 12.19 0.96 11.46
CA GLY A 29 12.71 -0.14 12.29
C GLY A 29 13.58 -1.13 11.52
N TYR A 30 13.32 -1.33 10.22
CA TYR A 30 14.04 -2.30 9.38
C TYR A 30 15.06 -1.69 8.42
N TRP A 31 15.38 -0.40 8.53
CA TRP A 31 16.25 0.32 7.57
C TRP A 31 17.63 -0.30 7.34
N GLY A 32 18.18 -1.03 8.30
CA GLY A 32 19.48 -1.71 8.18
C GLY A 32 19.40 -3.23 7.97
N ALA A 33 18.20 -3.81 7.87
CA ALA A 33 18.00 -5.24 7.77
C ALA A 33 17.79 -5.67 6.30
N PRO A 34 18.13 -6.92 5.92
CA PRO A 34 17.81 -7.45 4.59
C PRO A 34 16.29 -7.42 4.31
N PHE A 35 15.48 -7.56 5.36
CA PHE A 35 14.02 -7.43 5.28
C PHE A 35 13.55 -5.97 5.08
N GLY A 36 14.41 -4.97 5.26
CA GLY A 36 14.09 -3.55 5.07
C GLY A 36 13.59 -3.22 3.67
N LEU A 37 14.12 -3.91 2.64
CA LEU A 37 13.66 -3.74 1.26
C LEU A 37 12.25 -4.27 1.03
N VAL A 38 11.84 -5.32 1.76
CA VAL A 38 10.46 -5.83 1.75
C VAL A 38 9.55 -4.78 2.38
N VAL A 39 9.91 -4.29 3.56
CA VAL A 39 9.12 -3.33 4.33
C VAL A 39 9.01 -1.97 3.61
N ALA A 40 10.02 -1.58 2.84
CA ALA A 40 10.00 -0.36 2.03
C ALA A 40 8.87 -0.30 1.01
N GLY A 41 8.34 -1.46 0.57
CA GLY A 41 7.17 -1.51 -0.31
C GLY A 41 5.84 -1.24 0.42
N LEU A 42 5.75 -1.47 1.73
CA LEU A 42 4.48 -1.36 2.47
C LEU A 42 3.89 0.05 2.47
N PRO A 43 4.67 1.14 2.70
CA PRO A 43 4.12 2.49 2.59
C PRO A 43 3.57 2.79 1.19
N VAL A 44 4.24 2.32 0.14
CA VAL A 44 3.80 2.52 -1.26
C VAL A 44 2.47 1.80 -1.50
N VAL A 45 2.33 0.56 -1.02
CA VAL A 45 1.07 -0.20 -1.09
C VAL A 45 -0.06 0.54 -0.37
N SER A 46 0.18 0.97 0.88
CA SER A 46 -0.83 1.71 1.65
C SER A 46 -1.27 3.00 0.96
N VAL A 47 -0.33 3.76 0.39
CA VAL A 47 -0.64 4.98 -0.39
C VAL A 47 -1.46 4.65 -1.63
N GLY A 48 -1.06 3.63 -2.40
CA GLY A 48 -1.78 3.22 -3.60
C GLY A 48 -3.23 2.81 -3.30
N LEU A 49 -3.43 2.00 -2.25
CA LEU A 49 -4.76 1.56 -1.83
C LEU A 49 -5.61 2.71 -1.29
N LEU A 50 -5.03 3.63 -0.53
CA LEU A 50 -5.71 4.84 -0.05
C LEU A 50 -6.14 5.74 -1.22
N LEU A 51 -5.25 5.93 -2.18
CA LEU A 51 -5.55 6.71 -3.38
C LEU A 51 -6.69 6.03 -4.14
N SER A 52 -6.63 4.72 -4.33
CA SER A 52 -7.69 3.96 -5.01
C SER A 52 -9.05 4.10 -4.32
N ALA A 53 -9.08 3.96 -2.99
CA ALA A 53 -10.30 4.09 -2.19
C ALA A 53 -10.86 5.52 -2.18
N SER A 54 -9.98 6.53 -2.26
CA SER A 54 -10.39 7.94 -2.27
C SER A 54 -11.17 8.33 -3.51
N GLY A 55 -10.96 7.65 -4.66
CA GLY A 55 -11.71 7.86 -5.89
C GLY A 55 -13.21 7.59 -5.76
N GLU A 56 -13.61 6.69 -4.84
CA GLU A 56 -14.99 6.33 -4.56
C GLU A 56 -15.60 7.11 -3.38
N LEU A 57 -14.74 7.55 -2.44
CA LEU A 57 -15.16 8.17 -1.18
C LEU A 57 -15.24 9.69 -1.25
N LEU A 58 -14.41 10.31 -2.10
CA LEU A 58 -14.44 11.74 -2.33
C LEU A 58 -15.45 12.03 -3.44
N SER A 59 -16.22 13.11 -3.28
CA SER A 59 -17.17 13.61 -4.28
C SER A 59 -16.45 14.25 -5.49
N LEU A 60 -15.60 13.46 -6.15
CA LEU A 60 -14.82 13.87 -7.32
C LEU A 60 -15.69 13.80 -8.58
N THR A 61 -15.27 14.52 -9.62
CA THR A 61 -15.88 14.32 -10.94
C THR A 61 -15.63 12.88 -11.42
N PRO A 62 -16.52 12.26 -12.21
CA PRO A 62 -16.38 10.86 -12.62
C PRO A 62 -15.04 10.56 -13.32
N ALA A 63 -14.57 11.49 -14.15
CA ALA A 63 -13.28 11.39 -14.81
C ALA A 63 -12.11 11.33 -13.80
N VAL A 64 -12.09 12.23 -12.82
CA VAL A 64 -11.04 12.28 -11.79
C VAL A 64 -11.12 11.07 -10.87
N GLY A 65 -12.32 10.68 -10.41
CA GLY A 65 -12.50 9.48 -9.59
C GLY A 65 -11.97 8.21 -10.27
N SER A 66 -12.26 8.03 -11.55
CA SER A 66 -11.76 6.88 -12.33
C SER A 66 -10.23 6.88 -12.47
N LEU A 67 -9.63 8.03 -12.73
CA LEU A 67 -8.18 8.17 -12.85
C LEU A 67 -7.49 7.93 -11.51
N THR A 68 -8.02 8.49 -10.43
CA THR A 68 -7.55 8.28 -9.06
C THR A 68 -7.58 6.80 -8.68
N TRP A 69 -8.67 6.09 -9.03
CA TRP A 69 -8.78 4.65 -8.82
C TRP A 69 -7.73 3.85 -9.62
N GLN A 70 -7.57 4.16 -10.91
CA GLN A 70 -6.61 3.47 -11.78
C GLN A 70 -5.16 3.69 -11.31
N VAL A 71 -4.78 4.94 -11.04
CA VAL A 71 -3.43 5.28 -10.58
C VAL A 71 -3.16 4.64 -9.22
N GLY A 72 -4.10 4.72 -8.27
CA GLY A 72 -3.97 4.08 -6.97
C GLY A 72 -3.79 2.57 -7.09
N SER A 73 -4.57 1.91 -7.94
CA SER A 73 -4.48 0.47 -8.21
C SER A 73 -3.12 0.08 -8.81
N VAL A 74 -2.62 0.83 -9.78
CA VAL A 74 -1.30 0.58 -10.39
C VAL A 74 -0.18 0.71 -9.35
N VAL A 75 -0.22 1.75 -8.52
CA VAL A 75 0.77 1.96 -7.45
C VAL A 75 0.71 0.82 -6.43
N ALA A 76 -0.48 0.39 -6.03
CA ALA A 76 -0.65 -0.70 -5.09
C ALA A 76 -0.10 -2.02 -5.66
N VAL A 77 -0.43 -2.34 -6.92
CA VAL A 77 0.07 -3.55 -7.61
C VAL A 77 1.59 -3.53 -7.74
N ALA A 78 2.17 -2.40 -8.13
CA ALA A 78 3.63 -2.26 -8.22
C ALA A 78 4.29 -2.42 -6.84
N GLY A 79 3.69 -1.86 -5.79
CA GLY A 79 4.15 -2.04 -4.41
C GLY A 79 4.09 -3.50 -3.97
N PHE A 80 3.00 -4.22 -4.24
CA PHE A 80 2.88 -5.65 -3.93
C PHE A 80 3.89 -6.49 -4.71
N ALA A 81 4.09 -6.20 -5.99
CA ALA A 81 5.08 -6.88 -6.82
C ALA A 81 6.50 -6.69 -6.26
N TRP A 82 6.84 -5.48 -5.81
CA TRP A 82 8.10 -5.21 -5.14
C TRP A 82 8.25 -6.01 -3.84
N VAL A 83 7.24 -5.97 -2.95
CA VAL A 83 7.22 -6.73 -1.69
C VAL A 83 7.43 -8.23 -1.96
N GLY A 84 6.70 -8.79 -2.92
CA GLY A 84 6.82 -10.20 -3.31
C GLY A 84 8.20 -10.55 -3.84
N LEU A 85 8.77 -9.72 -4.72
CA LEU A 85 10.11 -9.93 -5.26
C LEU A 85 11.18 -9.91 -4.14
N GLN A 86 11.10 -8.95 -3.22
CA GLN A 86 12.06 -8.86 -2.13
C GLN A 86 11.88 -10.00 -1.12
N LEU A 87 10.65 -10.46 -0.88
CA LEU A 87 10.41 -11.64 -0.04
C LEU A 87 11.07 -12.89 -0.63
N VAL A 88 10.93 -13.11 -1.94
CA VAL A 88 11.60 -14.22 -2.62
C VAL A 88 13.12 -14.12 -2.49
N ARG A 89 13.69 -12.91 -2.62
CA ARG A 89 15.14 -12.69 -2.46
C ARG A 89 15.63 -12.97 -1.04
N VAL A 90 14.90 -12.50 -0.03
CA VAL A 90 15.26 -12.72 1.37
C VAL A 90 15.12 -14.19 1.75
N LEU A 91 13.98 -14.82 1.42
CA LEU A 91 13.74 -16.23 1.74
C LEU A 91 14.65 -17.18 0.93
N GLY A 92 15.02 -16.78 -0.28
CA GLY A 92 15.95 -17.54 -1.12
C GLY A 92 17.42 -17.43 -0.71
N GLY A 93 17.77 -16.57 0.27
CA GLY A 93 19.17 -16.33 0.68
C GLY A 93 19.98 -15.48 -0.31
N TRP A 94 19.33 -14.84 -1.29
CA TRP A 94 20.02 -14.06 -2.34
C TRP A 94 20.63 -12.76 -1.80
N THR A 95 20.22 -12.35 -0.60
CA THR A 95 20.73 -11.13 0.08
C THR A 95 22.05 -11.33 0.81
N GLU A 96 22.59 -12.56 0.91
CA GLU A 96 23.90 -12.84 1.54
C GLU A 96 25.08 -12.81 0.55
N VAL A 97 24.85 -12.85 -0.77
CA VAL A 97 25.90 -13.04 -1.79
C VAL A 97 26.52 -11.72 -2.29
N GLY A 98 26.22 -10.58 -1.66
CA GLY A 98 26.67 -9.26 -2.12
C GLY A 98 27.07 -8.26 -1.04
N GLY A 99 27.41 -8.74 0.16
CA GLY A 99 28.00 -7.95 1.24
C GLY A 99 29.51 -8.10 1.30
#